data_AF-A0A8I1X334-F1
#
_entry.id   AF-A0A8I1X334-F1
#
_cell.length_a   1.000
_cell.length_b   1.000
_cell.length_c   1.000
_cell.angle_alpha   90.00
_cell.angle_beta   90.00
_cell.angle_gamma   90.00
#
_symmetry.space_group_name_H-M   'P 1'
#
loop_
_entity.id
_entity.type
_entity.pdbx_description
1 polymer ?
#
loop_
_entity_poly.entity_id
_entity_poly.type
_entity_poly.pdbx_seq_one_letter_code
_entity_poly.pdbx_strand_id
1 'polypeptide(L)'
;MTHPLTSTSGLKTSAGLSITLKQAIQKLGRDIHEAEQRATTLLTPATDIEIERAIRSLQVIKGKTYAKALIKENGKALNEIAFDIGISMMLKKHHITQAELPLWFEEAEKTRFEGHLFQPLPDKADAWRVFMQVRDKIYPLRAAAEDLQGMQKQNLLPRSTRLSRRGVLTALDLGMWNLFSPEQKQESFFMLEWHELPKEAKLDFFRSLPKDDRSRIFTLLDQNAREEATRQLFCQHQNKPESGREPTPGLHHHHESMAAPDSVSRNTRKSSS
;
A
#
# COMPACT_ATOMS: atom_id res chain seq x y z
N MET A 1 -37.48 23.01 -11.01
CA MET A 1 -36.88 22.30 -12.17
C MET A 1 -35.41 22.63 -12.18
N THR A 2 -34.60 21.75 -11.60
CA THR A 2 -33.17 21.95 -11.38
C THR A 2 -32.39 21.02 -12.33
N HIS A 3 -31.61 21.62 -13.22
CA HIS A 3 -30.68 20.89 -14.07
C HIS A 3 -29.52 20.32 -13.23
N PRO A 4 -29.11 19.05 -13.41
CA PRO A 4 -27.86 18.57 -12.87
C PRO A 4 -26.70 18.99 -13.79
N LEU A 5 -25.73 19.70 -13.21
CA LEU A 5 -24.43 19.98 -13.79
C LEU A 5 -23.67 18.66 -13.92
N THR A 6 -23.63 18.12 -15.13
CA THR A 6 -22.68 17.09 -15.56
C THR A 6 -21.26 17.69 -15.57
N SER A 7 -20.55 17.54 -14.46
CA SER A 7 -19.10 17.71 -14.46
C SER A 7 -18.43 16.49 -15.10
N THR A 8 -18.39 16.49 -16.43
CA THR A 8 -17.44 15.71 -17.21
C THR A 8 -16.07 16.37 -17.11
N SER A 9 -15.33 16.12 -16.02
CA SER A 9 -13.94 16.59 -15.88
C SER A 9 -12.96 15.42 -15.94
N GLY A 10 -12.47 15.14 -17.15
CA GLY A 10 -11.03 15.03 -17.36
C GLY A 10 -10.30 13.74 -16.95
N LEU A 11 -10.72 12.58 -17.43
CA LEU A 11 -9.78 11.46 -17.69
C LEU A 11 -9.38 11.47 -19.18
N LYS A 12 -8.81 12.59 -19.63
CA LYS A 12 -7.93 12.61 -20.80
C LYS A 12 -6.49 12.55 -20.30
N THR A 13 -6.05 11.37 -19.88
CA THR A 13 -4.63 11.10 -19.64
C THR A 13 -4.03 10.51 -20.90
N SER A 14 -3.24 11.35 -21.55
CA SER A 14 -2.19 10.95 -22.48
C SER A 14 -1.29 9.88 -21.84
N ALA A 15 -0.81 8.96 -22.68
CA ALA A 15 0.10 7.86 -22.35
C ALA A 15 -0.47 6.70 -21.51
N GLY A 16 -1.03 5.71 -22.20
CA GLY A 16 -1.07 4.30 -21.82
C GLY A 16 -1.61 3.97 -20.43
N LEU A 17 -2.92 3.70 -20.32
CA LEU A 17 -3.47 2.92 -19.21
C LEU A 17 -2.57 1.69 -18.95
N SER A 18 -2.02 1.60 -17.73
CA SER A 18 -1.22 0.45 -17.28
C SER A 18 -1.92 -0.86 -17.66
N ILE A 19 -1.17 -1.84 -18.17
CA ILE A 19 -1.72 -3.12 -18.65
C ILE A 19 -2.58 -3.78 -17.56
N THR A 20 -2.14 -3.68 -16.30
CA THR A 20 -2.87 -4.18 -15.13
C THR A 20 -4.20 -3.45 -14.91
N LEU A 21 -4.26 -2.13 -15.14
CA LEU A 21 -5.49 -1.34 -15.00
C LEU A 21 -6.52 -1.75 -16.07
N LYS A 22 -6.06 -1.95 -17.31
CA LYS A 22 -6.94 -2.44 -18.39
C LYS A 22 -7.49 -3.82 -18.08
N GLN A 23 -6.65 -4.72 -17.56
CA GLN A 23 -7.07 -6.06 -17.16
C GLN A 23 -8.06 -6.03 -15.99
N ALA A 24 -7.87 -5.16 -14.99
CA ALA A 24 -8.80 -4.99 -13.88
C ALA A 24 -10.16 -4.47 -14.36
N ILE A 25 -10.16 -3.43 -15.22
CA ILE A 25 -11.39 -2.90 -15.83
C ILE A 25 -12.10 -4.00 -16.62
N GLN A 26 -11.39 -4.71 -17.49
CA GLN A 26 -11.97 -5.78 -18.32
C GLN A 26 -12.52 -6.95 -17.50
N LYS A 27 -11.89 -7.30 -16.37
CA LYS A 27 -12.40 -8.34 -15.46
C LYS A 27 -13.67 -7.91 -14.73
N LEU A 28 -13.78 -6.62 -14.40
CA LEU A 28 -14.89 -6.09 -13.62
C LEU A 28 -16.07 -5.70 -14.52
N GLY A 29 -15.86 -5.01 -15.63
CA GLY A 29 -16.91 -4.48 -16.50
C GLY A 29 -16.45 -4.17 -17.93
N ARG A 30 -17.36 -3.61 -18.73
CA ARG A 30 -17.07 -3.24 -20.13
C ARG A 30 -16.39 -1.88 -20.25
N ASP A 31 -16.62 -1.01 -19.27
CA ASP A 31 -16.02 0.31 -19.16
C ASP A 31 -15.60 0.62 -17.71
N ILE A 32 -14.96 1.78 -17.52
CA ILE A 32 -14.43 2.18 -16.22
C ILE A 32 -15.53 2.45 -15.18
N HIS A 33 -16.69 2.96 -15.61
CA HIS A 33 -17.79 3.29 -14.72
C HIS A 33 -18.47 2.02 -14.19
N GLU A 34 -18.72 1.04 -15.06
CA GLU A 34 -19.21 -0.27 -14.64
C GLU A 34 -18.21 -0.98 -13.72
N ALA A 35 -16.90 -0.88 -14.04
CA ALA A 35 -15.85 -1.45 -13.21
C ALA A 35 -15.79 -0.81 -11.81
N GLU A 36 -15.91 0.52 -11.71
CA GLU A 36 -15.98 1.26 -10.44
C GLU A 36 -17.21 0.89 -9.62
N GLN A 37 -18.38 0.82 -10.24
CA GLN A 37 -19.62 0.45 -9.57
C GLN A 37 -19.53 -0.96 -8.99
N ARG A 38 -19.02 -1.92 -9.77
CA ARG A 38 -18.82 -3.31 -9.31
C ARG A 38 -17.72 -3.41 -8.26
N ALA A 39 -16.63 -2.68 -8.41
CA ALA A 39 -15.58 -2.63 -7.39
C ALA A 39 -16.14 -2.12 -6.05
N THR A 40 -17.02 -1.12 -6.09
CA THR A 40 -17.68 -0.58 -4.89
C THR A 40 -18.47 -1.65 -4.16
N THR A 41 -19.31 -2.43 -4.85
CA THR A 41 -20.12 -3.48 -4.21
C THR A 41 -19.29 -4.67 -3.73
N LEU A 42 -18.18 -4.97 -4.41
CA LEU A 42 -17.23 -6.03 -4.04
C LEU A 42 -16.43 -5.71 -2.78
N LEU A 43 -16.20 -4.42 -2.49
CA LEU A 43 -15.37 -3.96 -1.38
C LEU A 43 -16.18 -3.39 -0.21
N THR A 44 -17.44 -3.02 -0.44
CA THR A 44 -18.30 -2.45 0.60
C THR A 44 -18.95 -3.57 1.43
N PRO A 45 -18.79 -3.56 2.77
CA PRO A 45 -19.50 -4.48 3.65
C PRO A 45 -21.02 -4.31 3.51
N ALA A 46 -21.76 -5.41 3.54
CA ALA A 46 -23.21 -5.35 3.62
C ALA A 46 -23.65 -4.75 4.98
N THR A 47 -24.73 -4.00 4.96
CA THR A 47 -25.32 -3.39 6.15
C THR A 47 -26.06 -4.44 6.99
N ASP A 48 -26.22 -4.16 8.28
CA ASP A 48 -26.97 -5.03 9.20
C ASP A 48 -28.37 -5.33 8.67
N ILE A 49 -29.07 -4.32 8.13
CA ILE A 49 -30.42 -4.46 7.59
C ILE A 49 -30.45 -5.38 6.36
N GLU A 50 -29.44 -5.32 5.49
CA GLU A 50 -29.34 -6.20 4.33
C GLU A 50 -29.11 -7.66 4.75
N ILE A 51 -28.20 -7.89 5.70
CA ILE A 51 -27.92 -9.22 6.26
C ILE A 51 -29.17 -9.80 6.92
N GLU A 52 -29.85 -9.03 7.77
CA GLU A 52 -31.08 -9.45 8.43
C GLU A 52 -32.18 -9.79 7.42
N ARG A 53 -32.37 -8.96 6.38
CA ARG A 53 -33.37 -9.20 5.35
C ARG A 53 -33.09 -10.50 4.59
N ALA A 54 -31.83 -10.76 4.23
CA ALA A 54 -31.43 -11.98 3.53
C ALA A 54 -31.71 -13.23 4.39
N ILE A 55 -31.31 -13.20 5.66
CA ILE A 55 -31.53 -14.31 6.60
C ILE A 55 -33.03 -14.55 6.82
N ARG A 56 -33.83 -13.50 7.08
CA ARG A 56 -35.29 -13.64 7.26
C ARG A 56 -35.97 -14.19 6.00
N SER A 57 -35.53 -13.76 4.83
CA SER A 57 -36.07 -14.26 3.56
C SER A 57 -35.76 -15.75 3.38
N LEU A 58 -34.52 -16.16 3.66
CA LEU A 58 -34.09 -17.55 3.59
C LEU A 58 -34.87 -18.41 4.58
N GLN A 59 -35.05 -17.89 5.79
CA GLN A 59 -35.86 -18.47 6.84
C GLN A 59 -37.30 -18.70 6.41
N VAL A 60 -37.96 -17.72 5.79
CA VAL A 60 -39.32 -17.88 5.29
C VAL A 60 -39.40 -18.92 4.18
N ILE A 61 -38.47 -18.94 3.22
CA ILE A 61 -38.49 -19.88 2.08
C ILE A 61 -38.29 -21.32 2.57
N LYS A 62 -37.21 -21.56 3.32
CA LYS A 62 -36.88 -22.88 3.84
C LYS A 62 -37.82 -23.30 4.98
N GLY A 63 -38.32 -22.37 5.79
CA GLY A 63 -39.29 -22.60 6.86
C GLY A 63 -40.72 -22.87 6.36
N LYS A 64 -41.15 -22.29 5.23
CA LYS A 64 -42.39 -22.72 4.56
C LYS A 64 -42.27 -24.13 4.01
N THR A 65 -41.10 -24.47 3.47
CA THR A 65 -40.80 -25.83 2.98
C THR A 65 -40.80 -26.83 4.14
N TYR A 66 -40.22 -26.44 5.27
CA TYR A 66 -40.27 -27.17 6.54
C TYR A 66 -41.69 -27.43 7.05
N ALA A 67 -42.49 -26.37 7.21
CA ALA A 67 -43.84 -26.47 7.74
C ALA A 67 -44.71 -27.39 6.87
N LYS A 68 -44.56 -27.33 5.54
CA LYS A 68 -45.25 -28.25 4.61
C LYS A 68 -44.82 -29.71 4.81
N ALA A 69 -43.52 -29.97 4.97
CA ALA A 69 -43.01 -31.32 5.20
C ALA A 69 -43.50 -31.89 6.55
N LEU A 70 -43.47 -31.07 7.60
CA LEU A 70 -43.93 -31.44 8.94
C LEU A 70 -45.43 -31.66 9.04
N ILE A 71 -46.24 -30.84 8.36
CA ILE A 71 -47.70 -31.06 8.28
C ILE A 71 -47.98 -32.39 7.60
N LYS A 72 -47.26 -32.72 6.51
CA LYS A 72 -47.42 -33.99 5.79
C LYS A 72 -47.06 -35.21 6.65
N GLU A 73 -46.06 -35.08 7.52
CA GLU A 73 -45.54 -36.19 8.30
C GLU A 73 -46.23 -36.35 9.67
N ASN A 74 -46.53 -35.23 10.36
CA ASN A 74 -46.96 -35.22 11.76
C ASN A 74 -48.24 -34.39 12.03
N GLY A 75 -48.85 -33.79 11.01
CA GLY A 75 -50.11 -33.03 11.14
C GLY A 75 -50.02 -31.73 11.96
N LYS A 76 -48.82 -31.28 12.34
CA LYS A 76 -48.61 -30.08 13.17
C LYS A 76 -48.07 -28.91 12.34
N ALA A 77 -48.71 -27.75 12.46
CA ALA A 77 -48.21 -26.49 11.91
C ALA A 77 -47.34 -25.77 12.95
N LEU A 78 -46.12 -25.40 12.57
CA LEU A 78 -45.25 -24.54 13.37
C LEU A 78 -45.47 -23.09 12.92
N ASN A 79 -45.97 -22.27 13.84
CA ASN A 79 -46.03 -20.83 13.71
C ASN A 79 -44.79 -20.27 14.42
N GLU A 80 -44.08 -19.35 13.76
CA GLU A 80 -42.87 -18.65 14.19
C GLU A 80 -41.54 -19.33 13.82
N ILE A 81 -40.91 -18.79 12.77
CA ILE A 81 -39.51 -19.04 12.44
C ILE A 81 -38.71 -17.94 13.15
N ALA A 82 -38.00 -18.30 14.21
CA ALA A 82 -37.18 -17.35 14.98
C ALA A 82 -35.99 -16.84 14.15
N PHE A 83 -35.69 -15.54 14.24
CA PHE A 83 -34.54 -14.93 13.57
C PHE A 83 -33.21 -15.50 14.12
N ASP A 84 -32.33 -15.98 13.24
CA ASP A 84 -31.05 -16.57 13.64
C ASP A 84 -29.98 -15.47 13.82
N ILE A 85 -29.85 -15.03 15.07
CA ILE A 85 -28.84 -14.06 15.51
C ILE A 85 -27.41 -14.59 15.27
N GLY A 86 -27.20 -15.91 15.37
CA GLY A 86 -25.88 -16.53 15.25
C GLY A 86 -25.28 -16.43 13.85
N ILE A 87 -26.12 -16.64 12.82
CA ILE A 87 -25.72 -16.48 11.41
C ILE A 87 -25.45 -15.01 11.09
N SER A 88 -26.32 -14.10 11.54
CA SER A 88 -26.15 -12.66 11.32
C SER A 88 -24.82 -12.15 11.91
N MET A 89 -24.53 -12.51 13.17
CA MET A 89 -23.28 -12.16 13.82
C MET A 89 -22.06 -12.75 13.10
N MET A 90 -22.18 -13.97 12.56
CA MET A 90 -21.11 -14.61 11.81
C MET A 90 -20.80 -13.84 10.53
N LEU A 91 -21.81 -13.56 9.70
CA LEU A 91 -21.62 -12.84 8.43
C LEU A 91 -21.06 -11.43 8.65
N LYS A 92 -21.54 -10.75 9.70
CA LYS A 92 -21.05 -9.43 10.11
C LYS A 92 -19.59 -9.48 10.57
N LYS A 93 -19.24 -10.42 11.46
CA LYS A 93 -17.86 -10.58 11.98
C LYS A 93 -16.85 -10.81 10.86
N HIS A 94 -17.27 -11.47 9.78
CA HIS A 94 -16.40 -11.78 8.64
C HIS A 94 -16.54 -10.81 7.46
N HIS A 95 -17.19 -9.66 7.70
CA HIS A 95 -17.35 -8.57 6.74
C HIS A 95 -17.86 -9.06 5.38
N ILE A 96 -18.99 -9.77 5.37
CA ILE A 96 -19.64 -10.11 4.11
C ILE A 96 -19.90 -8.83 3.30
N THR A 97 -19.57 -8.83 2.02
CA THR A 97 -19.73 -7.66 1.15
C THR A 97 -21.10 -7.64 0.46
N GLN A 98 -21.48 -6.47 -0.08
CA GLN A 98 -22.74 -6.33 -0.83
C GLN A 98 -22.82 -7.24 -2.05
N ALA A 99 -21.68 -7.59 -2.66
CA ALA A 99 -21.62 -8.56 -3.75
C ALA A 99 -21.65 -10.02 -3.26
N GLU A 100 -21.08 -10.31 -2.09
CA GLU A 100 -21.08 -11.66 -1.50
C GLU A 100 -22.47 -12.06 -0.98
N LEU A 101 -23.23 -11.14 -0.38
CA LEU A 101 -24.50 -11.44 0.30
C LEU A 101 -25.60 -12.05 -0.61
N PRO A 102 -25.88 -11.54 -1.82
CA PRO A 102 -26.85 -12.15 -2.73
C PRO A 102 -26.44 -13.56 -3.16
N LEU A 103 -25.16 -13.77 -3.43
CA LEU A 103 -24.63 -15.08 -3.84
C LEU A 103 -24.68 -16.07 -2.68
N TRP A 104 -24.36 -15.62 -1.46
CA TRP A 104 -24.54 -16.43 -0.26
C TRP A 104 -26.00 -16.86 -0.09
N PHE A 105 -26.94 -15.93 -0.27
CA PHE A 105 -28.37 -16.22 -0.20
C PHE A 105 -28.80 -17.26 -1.23
N GLU A 106 -28.43 -17.09 -2.51
CA GLU A 106 -28.79 -18.02 -3.58
C GLU A 106 -28.21 -19.43 -3.38
N GLU A 107 -26.95 -19.52 -2.97
CA GLU A 107 -26.29 -20.80 -2.70
C GLU A 107 -26.90 -21.49 -1.48
N ALA A 108 -27.20 -20.74 -0.41
CA ALA A 108 -27.89 -21.27 0.76
C ALA A 108 -29.32 -21.71 0.44
N GLU A 109 -30.02 -21.01 -0.46
CA GLU A 109 -31.36 -21.38 -0.92
C GLU A 109 -31.35 -22.71 -1.69
N LYS A 110 -30.35 -22.93 -2.54
CA LYS A 110 -30.22 -24.15 -3.36
C LYS A 110 -29.68 -25.35 -2.57
N THR A 111 -28.86 -25.09 -1.54
CA THR A 111 -28.23 -26.15 -0.74
C THR A 111 -29.26 -26.89 0.10
N ARG A 112 -29.19 -28.23 0.09
CA ARG A 112 -29.89 -29.08 1.05
C ARG A 112 -28.94 -29.37 2.20
N PHE A 113 -29.28 -28.89 3.38
CA PHE A 113 -28.50 -29.12 4.60
C PHE A 113 -28.95 -30.47 5.20
N GLU A 114 -27.99 -31.35 5.49
CA GLU A 114 -28.22 -32.66 6.07
C GLU A 114 -28.01 -32.60 7.58
N GLY A 115 -28.82 -33.31 8.39
CA GLY A 115 -28.56 -33.34 9.84
C GLY A 115 -29.70 -33.85 10.72
N HIS A 116 -30.96 -33.77 10.30
CA HIS A 116 -32.11 -34.37 11.00
C HIS A 116 -33.35 -34.31 10.10
N LEU A 117 -34.39 -35.08 10.44
CA LEU A 117 -35.73 -34.99 9.84
C LEU A 117 -36.29 -33.55 9.83
N PHE A 118 -35.71 -32.65 10.65
CA PHE A 118 -36.25 -31.34 10.95
C PHE A 118 -35.32 -30.13 10.71
N GLN A 119 -34.21 -30.25 9.97
CA GLN A 119 -33.30 -29.10 9.74
C GLN A 119 -33.18 -28.71 8.24
N PRO A 120 -34.08 -27.85 7.73
CA PRO A 120 -33.98 -27.29 6.37
C PRO A 120 -33.29 -25.92 6.29
N LEU A 121 -32.93 -25.33 7.44
CA LEU A 121 -32.16 -24.09 7.54
C LEU A 121 -30.69 -24.42 7.81
N PRO A 122 -29.73 -23.67 7.23
CA PRO A 122 -28.33 -23.85 7.60
C PRO A 122 -28.17 -23.55 9.08
N ASP A 123 -27.41 -24.39 9.79
CA ASP A 123 -26.86 -23.96 11.06
C ASP A 123 -25.70 -22.95 10.82
N LYS A 124 -25.07 -22.49 11.90
CA LYS A 124 -23.94 -21.56 11.80
C LYS A 124 -22.75 -22.14 11.00
N ALA A 125 -22.48 -23.45 11.11
CA ALA A 125 -21.36 -24.10 10.44
C ALA A 125 -21.63 -24.27 8.94
N ASP A 126 -22.86 -24.66 8.58
CA ASP A 126 -23.35 -24.73 7.21
C ASP A 126 -23.33 -23.36 6.54
N ALA A 127 -23.84 -22.34 7.23
CA ALA A 127 -23.83 -20.96 6.75
C ALA A 127 -22.41 -20.44 6.51
N TRP A 128 -21.47 -20.81 7.39
CA TRP A 128 -20.05 -20.50 7.25
C TRP A 128 -19.43 -21.20 6.03
N ARG A 129 -19.74 -22.48 5.82
CA ARG A 129 -19.25 -23.23 4.65
C ARG A 129 -19.71 -22.61 3.34
N VAL A 130 -21.00 -22.26 3.24
CA VAL A 130 -21.54 -21.58 2.04
C VAL A 130 -20.87 -20.22 1.83
N PHE A 131 -20.64 -19.47 2.91
CA PHE A 131 -19.93 -18.20 2.86
C PHE A 131 -18.51 -18.33 2.30
N MET A 132 -17.73 -19.32 2.77
CA MET A 132 -16.39 -19.56 2.25
C MET A 132 -16.41 -19.92 0.76
N GLN A 133 -17.35 -20.76 0.32
CA GLN A 133 -17.50 -21.10 -1.10
C GLN A 133 -17.79 -19.87 -1.97
N VAL A 134 -18.66 -18.97 -1.50
CA VAL A 134 -18.98 -17.73 -2.22
C VAL A 134 -17.78 -16.79 -2.25
N ARG A 135 -17.05 -16.67 -1.14
CA ARG A 135 -15.84 -15.85 -1.06
C ARG A 135 -14.77 -16.35 -2.01
N ASP A 136 -14.55 -17.65 -2.10
CA ASP A 136 -13.60 -18.25 -3.03
C ASP A 136 -14.01 -18.00 -4.50
N LYS A 137 -15.31 -18.12 -4.81
CA LYS A 137 -15.84 -17.85 -6.17
C LYS A 137 -15.60 -16.40 -6.62
N ILE A 138 -15.73 -15.44 -5.70
CA ILE A 138 -15.64 -14.00 -6.01
C ILE A 138 -14.21 -13.46 -5.84
N TYR A 139 -13.32 -14.19 -5.17
CA TYR A 139 -11.95 -13.74 -4.87
C TYR A 139 -11.22 -13.10 -6.06
N PRO A 140 -11.22 -13.67 -7.29
CA PRO A 140 -10.53 -13.05 -8.42
C PRO A 140 -11.09 -11.67 -8.82
N LEU A 141 -12.41 -11.47 -8.65
CA LEU A 141 -13.07 -10.18 -8.92
C LEU A 141 -12.77 -9.18 -7.80
N ARG A 142 -12.76 -9.63 -6.54
CA ARG A 142 -12.39 -8.80 -5.39
C ARG A 142 -10.94 -8.31 -5.51
N ALA A 143 -10.00 -9.18 -5.86
CA ALA A 143 -8.62 -8.80 -6.12
C ALA A 143 -8.51 -7.74 -7.24
N ALA A 144 -9.26 -7.92 -8.34
CA ALA A 144 -9.30 -6.93 -9.41
C ALA A 144 -9.89 -5.57 -8.96
N ALA A 145 -10.87 -5.58 -8.04
CA ALA A 145 -11.44 -4.37 -7.46
C ALA A 145 -10.45 -3.64 -6.54
N GLU A 146 -9.68 -4.38 -5.73
CA GLU A 146 -8.61 -3.84 -4.89
C GLU A 146 -7.50 -3.22 -5.75
N ASP A 147 -7.10 -3.89 -6.84
CA ASP A 147 -6.14 -3.37 -7.81
C ASP A 147 -6.63 -2.07 -8.47
N LEU A 148 -7.90 -2.05 -8.92
CA LEU A 148 -8.52 -0.86 -9.51
C LEU A 148 -8.49 0.32 -8.54
N GLN A 149 -8.95 0.12 -7.30
CA GLN A 149 -9.00 1.16 -6.28
C GLN A 149 -7.59 1.62 -5.86
N GLY A 150 -6.64 0.69 -5.76
CA GLY A 150 -5.24 0.99 -5.48
C GLY A 150 -4.59 1.85 -6.56
N MET A 151 -4.83 1.51 -7.83
CA MET A 151 -4.32 2.28 -8.98
C MET A 151 -4.99 3.65 -9.10
N GLN A 152 -6.29 3.76 -8.81
CA GLN A 152 -6.96 5.06 -8.76
C GLN A 152 -6.38 5.94 -7.65
N LYS A 153 -6.16 5.39 -6.46
CA LYS A 153 -5.49 6.11 -5.37
C LYS A 153 -4.08 6.55 -5.78
N GLN A 154 -3.30 5.70 -6.45
CA GLN A 154 -1.97 6.07 -6.97
C GLN A 154 -2.01 7.16 -8.05
N ASN A 155 -3.07 7.22 -8.87
CA ASN A 155 -3.23 8.29 -9.86
C ASN A 155 -3.77 9.60 -9.25
N LEU A 156 -4.51 9.52 -8.14
CA LEU A 156 -4.97 10.68 -7.37
C LEU A 156 -3.89 11.25 -6.44
N LEU A 157 -2.94 10.42 -6.01
CA LEU A 157 -1.71 10.91 -5.41
C LEU A 157 -0.99 11.73 -6.50
N PRO A 158 -0.53 12.96 -6.20
CA PRO A 158 0.27 13.70 -7.16
C PRO A 158 1.45 12.80 -7.54
N ARG A 159 1.48 12.37 -8.82
CA ARG A 159 2.63 11.65 -9.41
C ARG A 159 3.83 12.52 -9.13
N SER A 160 4.60 12.17 -8.10
CA SER A 160 5.73 12.91 -7.54
C SER A 160 5.93 14.22 -8.28
N THR A 161 5.18 15.26 -7.91
CA THR A 161 5.53 16.60 -8.36
C THR A 161 6.92 16.80 -7.80
N ARG A 162 7.95 16.53 -8.62
CA ARG A 162 9.35 16.71 -8.26
C ARG A 162 9.39 18.05 -7.58
N LEU A 163 9.69 18.05 -6.29
CA LEU A 163 9.57 19.26 -5.52
C LEU A 163 10.52 20.25 -6.19
N SER A 164 10.03 21.39 -6.67
CA SER A 164 10.97 22.40 -7.14
C SER A 164 11.74 22.93 -5.93
N ARG A 165 13.01 23.31 -6.08
CA ARG A 165 13.79 23.93 -5.01
C ARG A 165 13.00 25.05 -4.29
N ARG A 166 12.28 25.87 -5.07
CA ARG A 166 11.40 26.93 -4.54
C ARG A 166 10.23 26.37 -3.73
N GLY A 167 9.59 25.30 -4.20
CA GLY A 167 8.51 24.63 -3.48
C GLY A 167 8.96 24.01 -2.17
N VAL A 168 10.15 23.40 -2.12
CA VAL A 168 10.74 22.89 -0.88
C VAL A 168 10.96 24.04 0.11
N LEU A 169 11.63 25.12 -0.31
CA LEU A 169 11.90 26.28 0.56
C LEU A 169 10.60 26.85 1.14
N THR A 170 9.58 27.08 0.31
CA THR A 170 8.28 27.58 0.78
C THR A 170 7.62 26.63 1.78
N ALA A 171 7.70 25.32 1.57
CA ALA A 171 7.14 24.36 2.51
C ALA A 171 7.92 24.30 3.84
N LEU A 172 9.24 24.51 3.81
CA LEU A 172 10.07 24.65 5.01
C LEU A 172 9.74 25.93 5.78
N ASP A 173 9.55 27.05 5.07
CA ASP A 173 9.12 28.33 5.66
C ASP A 173 7.76 28.21 6.37
N LEU A 174 6.88 27.35 5.84
CA LEU A 174 5.58 27.03 6.43
C LEU A 174 5.64 25.94 7.52
N GLY A 175 6.82 25.44 7.88
CA GLY A 175 7.01 24.43 8.93
C GLY A 175 6.48 23.03 8.57
N MET A 176 6.34 22.71 7.28
CA MET A 176 5.68 21.47 6.81
C MET A 176 6.60 20.26 6.74
N TRP A 177 7.83 20.33 7.27
CA TRP A 177 8.84 19.26 7.16
C TRP A 177 8.34 17.89 7.64
N ASN A 178 7.54 17.86 8.71
CA ASN A 178 7.00 16.61 9.27
C ASN A 178 5.94 15.95 8.40
N LEU A 179 5.40 16.67 7.41
CA LEU A 179 4.40 16.16 6.47
C LEU A 179 5.04 15.54 5.22
N PHE A 180 6.36 15.68 5.04
CA PHE A 180 7.06 15.14 3.89
C PHE A 180 7.20 13.63 4.00
N SER A 181 6.93 12.93 2.89
CA SER A 181 7.24 11.50 2.78
C SER A 181 8.76 11.26 2.84
N PRO A 182 9.21 10.04 3.17
CA PRO A 182 10.64 9.71 3.18
C PRO A 182 11.34 10.06 1.85
N GLU A 183 10.67 9.83 0.72
CA GLU A 183 11.17 10.14 -0.62
C GLU A 183 11.30 11.65 -0.84
N GLN A 184 10.31 12.43 -0.40
CA GLN A 184 10.33 13.90 -0.49
C GLN A 184 11.41 14.52 0.40
N LYS A 185 11.64 13.96 1.59
CA LYS A 185 12.75 14.39 2.47
C LYS A 185 14.10 14.14 1.80
N GLN A 186 14.26 12.96 1.19
CA GLN A 186 15.49 12.61 0.47
C GLN A 186 15.70 13.53 -0.74
N GLU A 187 14.66 13.79 -1.54
CA GLU A 187 14.71 14.74 -2.66
C GLU A 187 15.09 16.16 -2.20
N SER A 188 14.58 16.59 -1.05
CA SER A 188 14.90 17.89 -0.45
C SER A 188 16.38 18.02 -0.07
N PHE A 189 17.01 16.95 0.44
CA PHE A 189 18.45 16.95 0.75
C PHE A 189 19.34 17.09 -0.50
N PHE A 190 18.87 16.67 -1.67
CA PHE A 190 19.59 16.86 -2.93
C PHE A 190 19.43 18.26 -3.52
N MET A 191 18.36 18.99 -3.16
CA MET A 191 18.02 20.28 -3.77
C MET A 191 18.45 21.49 -2.97
N LEU A 192 18.62 21.31 -1.65
CA LEU A 192 18.91 22.39 -0.71
C LEU A 192 20.34 22.33 -0.21
N GLU A 193 20.90 23.50 0.07
CA GLU A 193 22.18 23.58 0.75
C GLU A 193 22.02 23.39 2.26
N TRP A 194 23.11 22.98 2.94
CA TRP A 194 23.08 22.71 4.39
C TRP A 194 22.54 23.87 5.24
N HIS A 195 22.81 25.10 4.80
CA HIS A 195 22.39 26.31 5.51
C HIS A 195 20.89 26.63 5.33
N GLU A 196 20.24 26.04 4.33
CA GLU A 196 18.81 26.22 4.03
C GLU A 196 17.93 25.21 4.78
N LEU A 197 18.54 24.17 5.37
CA LEU A 197 17.82 23.14 6.10
C LEU A 197 17.49 23.60 7.52
N PRO A 198 16.23 23.46 7.98
CA PRO A 198 15.88 23.69 9.37
C PRO A 198 16.51 22.63 10.27
N LYS A 199 16.54 22.88 11.58
CA LYS A 199 17.19 22.00 12.57
C LYS A 199 16.61 20.59 12.53
N GLU A 200 15.31 20.46 12.36
CA GLU A 200 14.58 19.20 12.27
C GLU A 200 15.05 18.38 11.06
N ALA A 201 15.25 19.03 9.91
CA ALA A 201 15.74 18.38 8.70
C ALA A 201 17.21 17.94 8.83
N LYS A 202 18.06 18.75 9.46
CA LYS A 202 19.46 18.39 9.77
C LYS A 202 19.53 17.17 10.70
N LEU A 203 18.66 17.09 11.69
CA LEU A 203 18.56 15.93 12.59
C LEU A 203 18.05 14.67 11.88
N ASP A 204 17.08 14.82 10.99
CA ASP A 204 16.59 13.71 10.17
C ASP A 204 17.67 13.19 9.22
N PHE A 205 18.48 14.07 8.62
CA PHE A 205 19.65 13.66 7.84
C PHE A 205 20.67 12.92 8.72
N PHE A 206 20.98 13.45 9.90
CA PHE A 206 21.86 12.76 10.83
C PHE A 206 21.36 11.34 11.17
N ARG A 207 20.05 11.16 11.34
CA ARG A 207 19.43 9.86 11.62
C ARG A 207 19.48 8.89 10.43
N SER A 208 19.47 9.39 9.20
CA SER A 208 19.55 8.56 7.99
C SER A 208 20.97 8.08 7.68
N LEU A 209 22.00 8.65 8.32
CA LEU A 209 23.39 8.21 8.16
C LEU A 209 23.61 6.77 8.64
N PRO A 210 24.58 6.04 8.04
CA PRO A 210 25.03 4.73 8.51
C PRO A 210 25.38 4.75 10.01
N LYS A 211 25.19 3.61 10.67
CA LYS A 211 25.46 3.48 12.12
C LYS A 211 26.90 3.87 12.47
N ASP A 212 27.86 3.51 11.63
CA ASP A 212 29.28 3.79 11.84
C ASP A 212 29.56 5.29 11.81
N ASP A 213 29.01 6.01 10.83
CA ASP A 213 29.18 7.47 10.72
C ASP A 213 28.52 8.23 11.86
N ARG A 214 27.31 7.81 12.28
CA ARG A 214 26.64 8.38 13.46
C ARG A 214 27.47 8.17 14.72
N SER A 215 28.04 6.98 14.90
CA SER A 215 28.85 6.66 16.07
C SER A 215 30.11 7.54 16.13
N ARG A 216 30.79 7.75 14.99
CA ARG A 216 31.95 8.66 14.87
C ARG A 216 31.59 10.09 15.24
N ILE A 217 30.48 10.61 14.71
CA ILE A 217 30.01 11.96 15.05
C ILE A 217 29.70 12.06 16.55
N PHE A 218 29.06 11.07 17.15
CA PHE A 218 28.74 11.08 18.58
C PHE A 218 29.97 11.06 19.51
N THR A 219 31.14 10.62 19.04
CA THR A 219 32.38 10.70 19.84
C THR A 219 32.93 12.11 19.97
N LEU A 220 32.45 13.07 19.17
CA LEU A 220 32.83 14.47 19.26
C LEU A 220 32.08 15.14 20.43
N LEU A 221 32.84 15.74 21.35
CA LEU A 221 32.32 16.37 22.57
C LEU A 221 31.51 17.63 22.23
N ASP A 222 32.02 18.47 21.33
CA ASP A 222 31.43 19.76 21.01
C ASP A 222 30.24 19.64 20.06
N GLN A 223 29.17 20.39 20.35
CA GLN A 223 27.99 20.45 19.49
C GLN A 223 28.32 21.01 18.10
N ASN A 224 29.17 22.04 18.03
CA ASN A 224 29.59 22.64 16.76
C ASN A 224 30.44 21.66 15.94
N ALA A 225 31.30 20.87 16.59
CA ALA A 225 32.08 19.84 15.91
C ALA A 225 31.17 18.73 15.34
N ARG A 226 30.11 18.36 16.06
CA ARG A 226 29.10 17.39 15.59
C ARG A 226 28.31 17.91 14.39
N GLU A 227 27.89 19.17 14.42
CA GLU A 227 27.19 19.78 13.29
C GLU A 227 28.10 19.88 12.06
N GLU A 228 29.36 20.30 12.22
CA GLU A 228 30.31 20.41 11.11
C GLU A 228 30.66 19.03 10.52
N ALA A 229 30.85 18.00 11.35
CA ALA A 229 31.05 16.64 10.86
C ALA A 229 29.83 16.10 10.10
N THR A 230 28.61 16.41 10.57
CA THR A 230 27.38 16.05 9.87
C THR A 230 27.26 16.80 8.53
N ARG A 231 27.61 18.09 8.52
CA ARG A 231 27.65 18.93 7.31
C ARG A 231 28.64 18.39 6.28
N GLN A 232 29.83 17.95 6.70
CA GLN A 232 30.83 17.37 5.79
C GLN A 232 30.28 16.12 5.09
N LEU A 233 29.60 15.24 5.84
CA LEU A 233 28.94 14.07 5.25
C LEU A 233 27.78 14.44 4.35
N PHE A 234 27.04 15.52 4.66
CA PHE A 234 26.01 16.05 3.78
C PHE A 234 26.58 16.55 2.45
N CYS A 235 27.67 17.31 2.47
CA CYS A 235 28.35 17.75 1.25
C CYS A 235 28.90 16.55 0.45
N GLN A 236 29.41 15.51 1.10
CA GLN A 236 29.82 14.27 0.42
C GLN A 236 28.61 13.54 -0.19
N HIS A 237 27.47 13.53 0.49
CA HIS A 237 26.23 12.92 0.00
C HIS A 237 25.71 13.62 -1.27
N GLN A 238 25.83 14.94 -1.38
CA GLN A 238 25.49 15.69 -2.59
C GLN A 238 26.47 15.47 -3.74
N ASN A 239 27.75 15.28 -3.43
CA ASN A 239 28.81 15.11 -4.42
C ASN A 239 29.05 13.66 -4.85
N LYS A 240 28.24 12.68 -4.39
CA LYS A 240 28.35 11.30 -4.89
C LYS A 240 27.97 11.29 -6.37
N PRO A 241 28.90 10.98 -7.30
CA PRO A 241 28.49 10.69 -8.67
C PRO A 241 27.57 9.48 -8.63
N GLU A 242 26.56 9.45 -9.50
CA GLU A 242 25.74 8.26 -9.77
C GLU A 242 26.66 7.12 -10.24
N SER A 243 27.27 6.39 -9.29
CA SER A 243 28.12 5.24 -9.57
C SER A 243 27.23 4.02 -9.77
N GLY A 244 26.66 3.94 -10.96
CA GLY A 244 26.07 2.75 -11.56
C GLY A 244 27.01 2.06 -12.56
N ARG A 245 28.33 2.20 -12.40
CA ARG A 245 29.33 1.41 -13.13
C ARG A 245 30.51 1.11 -12.22
N GLU A 246 30.68 -0.18 -11.91
CA GLU A 246 31.91 -0.73 -11.34
C GLU A 246 33.11 -0.37 -12.23
N PRO A 247 34.20 0.20 -11.69
CA PRO A 247 35.49 0.15 -12.34
C PRO A 247 36.21 -1.12 -11.89
N THR A 248 36.40 -2.03 -12.85
CA THR A 248 37.28 -3.19 -12.78
C THR A 248 38.67 -2.79 -12.28
N PRO A 249 39.32 -3.54 -11.37
CA PRO A 249 40.65 -3.22 -10.88
C PRO A 249 41.72 -3.59 -11.92
N GLY A 250 42.36 -2.58 -12.51
CA GLY A 250 43.51 -2.73 -13.42
C GLY A 250 44.79 -2.20 -12.77
N LEU A 251 45.77 -3.09 -12.62
CA LEU A 251 47.06 -2.94 -11.95
C LEU A 251 47.93 -1.75 -12.39
N HIS A 252 48.66 -1.22 -11.39
CA HIS A 252 50.01 -0.66 -11.41
C HIS A 252 50.84 -0.82 -12.70
N HIS A 253 51.46 0.27 -13.18
CA HIS A 253 52.85 0.57 -12.81
C HIS A 253 53.30 1.98 -13.25
N HIS A 254 53.89 2.69 -12.29
CA HIS A 254 54.68 3.90 -12.45
C HIS A 254 55.93 3.65 -13.29
N HIS A 255 56.25 4.58 -14.18
CA HIS A 255 57.64 5.00 -14.36
C HIS A 255 57.66 6.46 -14.85
N GLU A 256 57.78 7.39 -13.90
CA GLU A 256 58.06 8.79 -14.21
C GLU A 256 59.54 9.06 -13.93
N SER A 257 60.22 9.43 -15.00
CA SER A 257 61.61 9.82 -15.05
C SER A 257 61.73 11.26 -14.55
N MET A 258 62.52 11.51 -13.51
CA MET A 258 62.96 12.86 -13.16
C MET A 258 64.47 12.88 -12.97
N ALA A 259 65.13 13.48 -13.96
CA ALA A 259 66.47 14.02 -13.84
C ALA A 259 66.44 15.31 -13.02
N ALA A 260 67.40 15.47 -12.12
CA ALA A 260 67.81 16.75 -11.55
C ALA A 260 69.30 16.68 -11.15
N PRO A 261 70.00 17.83 -11.08
CA PRO A 261 71.36 17.97 -11.59
C PRO A 261 72.47 18.09 -10.52
N ASP A 262 73.71 18.14 -11.02
CA ASP A 262 74.99 18.29 -10.33
C ASP A 262 75.08 19.40 -9.27
N SER A 263 75.79 19.12 -8.16
CA SER A 263 76.90 19.96 -7.66
C SER A 263 77.61 19.35 -6.43
N VAL A 264 78.85 18.91 -6.65
CA VAL A 264 80.11 19.23 -5.93
C VAL A 264 80.03 19.65 -4.44
N SER A 265 80.60 18.85 -3.50
CA SER A 265 81.96 19.03 -2.95
C SER A 265 82.22 18.39 -1.56
N ARG A 266 83.42 17.77 -1.46
CA ARG A 266 84.38 17.71 -0.33
C ARG A 266 84.20 16.79 0.89
N ASN A 267 85.21 15.91 0.95
CA ASN A 267 86.11 15.57 2.06
C ASN A 267 85.57 14.74 3.24
N THR A 268 86.17 13.56 3.42
CA THR A 268 87.06 13.32 4.57
C THR A 268 88.05 12.18 4.30
N ARG A 269 89.31 12.48 4.63
CA ARG A 269 90.47 11.59 4.78
C ARG A 269 90.19 10.37 5.67
N LYS A 270 90.82 9.24 5.35
CA LYS A 270 91.67 8.48 6.30
C LYS A 270 92.58 7.47 5.56
N SER A 271 93.86 7.84 5.43
CA SER A 271 95.02 6.95 5.65
C SER A 271 94.94 6.41 7.09
N SER A 272 95.48 5.28 7.53
CA SER A 272 96.67 4.48 7.27
C SER A 272 96.47 3.22 8.15
N SER A 273 96.86 2.01 7.78
CA SER A 273 98.22 1.47 7.73
C SER A 273 98.19 0.10 7.08
#